data_AF-A0A915N819-F1
#
_entry.id   AF-A0A915N819-F1
#
_cell.length_a   1.000
_cell.length_b   1.000
_cell.length_c   1.000
_cell.angle_alpha   90.00
_cell.angle_beta   90.00
_cell.angle_gamma   90.00
#
_symmetry.space_group_name_H-M   'P 1'
#
loop_
_entity.id
_entity.type
_entity.pdbx_description
1 polymer ?
#
loop_
_entity_poly.entity_id
_entity_poly.type
_entity_poly.pdbx_seq_one_letter_code
_entity_poly.pdbx_strand_id
1 'polypeptide(L)'
;MTAMIAQPIPACAACSLTQLMLTPGNGITSSTPIPSGIVLDPSGCSHLMVTCMALNGASVFMHFNINEGGPISNPGSQLVTATLDCVGGQWMFQQGGIDRIINEINCQNEF
;
A
#
# COMPACT_ATOMS: atom_id res chain seq x y z
N MET A 1 -12.04 35.73 -14.72
CA MET A 1 -11.76 34.83 -13.59
C MET A 1 -12.43 33.50 -13.92
N THR A 2 -11.68 32.56 -14.47
CA THR A 2 -12.22 31.25 -14.90
C THR A 2 -12.34 30.36 -13.67
N ALA A 3 -13.56 29.96 -13.33
CA ALA A 3 -13.81 29.00 -12.26
C ALA A 3 -13.16 27.67 -12.66
N MET A 4 -12.23 27.18 -11.83
CA MET A 4 -11.71 25.83 -11.96
C MET A 4 -12.81 24.87 -11.51
N ILE A 5 -13.52 24.30 -12.47
CA ILE A 5 -14.47 23.24 -12.22
C ILE A 5 -13.62 22.05 -11.75
N ALA A 6 -13.65 21.72 -10.46
CA ALA A 6 -13.03 20.50 -9.97
C ALA A 6 -13.74 19.33 -10.66
N GLN A 7 -13.10 18.72 -11.66
CA GLN A 7 -13.60 17.47 -12.22
C GLN A 7 -13.69 16.45 -11.08
N PRO A 8 -14.80 15.70 -10.97
CA PRO A 8 -14.88 14.64 -9.96
C PRO A 8 -13.72 13.69 -10.17
N ILE A 9 -12.92 13.49 -9.11
CA ILE A 9 -11.78 12.58 -9.12
C ILE A 9 -12.31 11.22 -9.61
N PRO A 10 -11.79 10.66 -10.71
CA PRO A 10 -12.23 9.36 -11.16
C PRO A 10 -12.02 8.35 -10.04
N ALA A 11 -13.12 7.76 -9.55
CA ALA A 11 -13.06 6.69 -8.55
C ALA A 11 -12.22 5.49 -9.06
N CYS A 12 -12.11 5.38 -10.38
CA CYS A 12 -11.41 4.35 -11.10
C CYS A 12 -10.30 4.96 -11.95
N ALA A 13 -9.07 4.49 -11.75
CA ALA A 13 -7.94 4.91 -12.56
C ALA A 13 -6.95 3.75 -12.80
N ALA A 14 -6.03 3.97 -13.73
CA ALA A 14 -4.88 3.11 -13.93
C ALA A 14 -3.66 3.73 -13.26
N CYS A 15 -2.93 2.93 -12.47
CA CYS A 15 -1.71 3.34 -11.79
C CYS A 15 -0.56 2.43 -12.22
N SER A 16 0.66 2.90 -12.01
CA SER A 16 1.89 2.14 -12.25
C SER A 16 2.56 1.76 -10.93
N LEU A 17 3.23 0.62 -10.91
CA LEU A 17 4.05 0.20 -9.76
C LEU A 17 5.20 1.20 -9.52
N THR A 18 5.66 1.90 -10.56
CA THR A 18 6.72 2.92 -10.45
C THR A 18 6.31 4.16 -9.64
N GLN A 19 5.02 4.32 -9.34
CA GLN A 19 4.52 5.39 -8.45
C GLN A 19 4.67 5.03 -6.97
N LEU A 20 4.96 3.76 -6.65
CA LEU A 20 5.21 3.29 -5.29
C LEU A 20 6.69 3.04 -5.07
N MET A 21 7.20 3.58 -3.98
CA MET A 21 8.48 3.18 -3.42
C MET A 21 8.26 1.95 -2.52
N LEU A 22 8.80 0.81 -2.94
CA LEU A 22 8.86 -0.39 -2.11
C LEU A 22 10.21 -0.42 -1.42
N THR A 23 10.26 0.02 -0.17
CA THR A 23 11.52 0.19 0.56
C THR A 23 12.14 -1.19 0.85
N PRO A 24 13.34 -1.50 0.33
CA PRO A 24 13.96 -2.79 0.53
C PRO A 24 14.27 -3.03 2.01
N GLY A 25 14.12 -4.29 2.44
CA GLY A 25 14.62 -4.72 3.75
C GLY A 25 16.15 -4.69 3.81
N ASN A 26 16.70 -4.37 4.97
CA ASN A 26 18.14 -4.21 5.20
C ASN A 26 18.68 -5.04 6.39
N GLY A 27 18.28 -6.30 6.51
CA GLY A 27 18.78 -7.19 7.54
C GLY A 27 17.64 -7.85 8.31
N ILE A 28 17.84 -8.12 9.59
CA ILE A 28 16.86 -8.87 10.40
C ILE A 28 15.67 -8.01 10.83
N THR A 29 15.84 -6.69 10.93
CA THR A 29 14.81 -5.77 11.44
C THR A 29 13.83 -5.30 10.37
N SER A 30 14.02 -5.66 9.11
CA SER A 30 13.13 -5.27 8.02
C SER A 30 13.10 -6.30 6.90
N SER A 31 11.98 -6.38 6.19
CA SER A 31 11.82 -7.23 5.00
C SER A 31 11.38 -6.39 3.81
N THR A 32 11.61 -6.91 2.60
CA THR A 32 11.21 -6.22 1.37
C THR A 32 9.72 -6.46 1.11
N PRO A 33 8.90 -5.42 0.89
CA PRO A 33 7.51 -5.58 0.47
C PRO A 33 7.41 -6.34 -0.87
N ILE A 34 6.46 -7.27 -0.96
CA ILE A 34 6.27 -8.14 -2.13
C ILE A 34 4.94 -7.77 -2.82
N PRO A 35 4.96 -7.14 -4.00
CA PRO A 35 3.75 -6.84 -4.77
C PRO A 35 3.26 -8.09 -5.53
N SER A 36 1.93 -8.30 -5.59
CA SER A 36 1.29 -9.40 -6.34
C SER A 36 1.26 -9.20 -7.87
N GLY A 37 1.67 -8.03 -8.34
CA GLY A 37 1.33 -7.51 -9.67
C GLY A 37 0.01 -6.73 -9.67
N ILE A 38 -0.16 -5.88 -10.67
CA ILE A 38 -1.36 -5.04 -10.83
C ILE A 38 -2.46 -5.86 -11.51
N VAL A 39 -3.64 -5.85 -10.91
CA VAL A 39 -4.85 -6.49 -11.44
C VAL A 39 -5.83 -5.40 -11.85
N LEU A 40 -6.49 -5.57 -13.00
CA LEU A 40 -7.57 -4.68 -13.43
C LEU A 40 -8.92 -5.33 -13.13
N ASP A 41 -9.84 -4.57 -12.54
CA ASP A 41 -11.24 -4.99 -12.44
C ASP A 41 -11.98 -4.82 -13.79
N PRO A 42 -13.23 -5.31 -13.91
CA PRO A 42 -14.03 -5.12 -15.12
C PRO A 42 -14.34 -3.66 -15.48
N SER A 43 -14.20 -2.74 -14.52
CA SER A 43 -14.38 -1.30 -14.71
C SER A 43 -13.09 -0.59 -15.18
N GLY A 44 -11.97 -1.31 -15.23
CA GLY A 44 -10.64 -0.81 -15.61
C GLY A 44 -9.81 -0.24 -14.46
N CYS A 45 -10.21 -0.48 -13.20
CA CYS A 45 -9.54 0.05 -12.02
C CYS A 45 -8.35 -0.84 -11.66
N SER A 46 -7.20 -0.21 -11.41
CA SER A 46 -6.00 -0.93 -10.97
C SER A 46 -6.05 -1.23 -9.49
N HIS A 47 -5.77 -2.48 -9.15
CA HIS A 47 -5.62 -2.99 -7.79
C HIS A 47 -4.23 -3.59 -7.64
N LEU A 48 -3.61 -3.39 -6.48
CA LEU A 48 -2.31 -3.96 -6.15
C LEU A 48 -2.37 -4.52 -4.74
N MET A 49 -2.12 -5.82 -4.59
CA MET A 49 -1.87 -6.39 -3.27
C MET A 49 -0.37 -6.32 -2.98
N VAL A 50 -0.01 -5.86 -1.79
CA VAL A 50 1.36 -5.86 -1.28
C VAL A 50 1.40 -6.67 -0.01
N THR A 51 2.45 -7.49 0.13
CA THR A 51 2.64 -8.39 1.26
C THR A 51 3.95 -8.08 1.96
N CYS A 52 3.87 -7.93 3.28
CA CYS A 52 5.01 -7.95 4.19
C CYS A 52 5.05 -9.31 4.88
N MET A 53 6.22 -9.95 4.89
CA MET A 53 6.44 -11.23 5.57
C MET A 53 7.50 -11.05 6.64
N ALA A 54 7.23 -11.57 7.83
CA ALA A 54 8.15 -11.53 8.95
C ALA A 54 9.35 -12.44 8.72
N LEU A 55 10.51 -12.03 9.22
CA LEU A 55 11.68 -12.90 9.31
C LEU A 55 11.59 -13.78 10.58
N ASN A 56 12.16 -14.99 10.50
CA ASN A 56 12.13 -16.06 11.51
C ASN A 56 11.89 -15.59 12.96
N GLY A 57 10.71 -15.92 13.50
CA GLY A 57 10.37 -15.71 14.91
C GLY A 57 9.86 -14.31 15.26
N ALA A 58 9.88 -13.36 14.32
CA ALA A 58 9.35 -12.02 14.50
C ALA A 58 7.86 -11.93 14.10
N SER A 59 7.21 -10.85 14.51
CA SER A 59 6.05 -10.29 13.80
C SER A 59 6.51 -9.24 12.79
N VAL A 60 5.66 -8.92 11.81
CA VAL A 60 5.93 -7.86 10.84
C VAL A 60 4.88 -6.76 10.94
N PHE A 61 5.35 -5.53 10.83
CA PHE A 61 4.53 -4.33 10.73
C PHE A 61 4.74 -3.72 9.33
N MET A 62 3.67 -3.61 8.55
CA MET A 62 3.70 -2.84 7.31
C MET A 62 3.48 -1.36 7.62
N HIS A 63 4.40 -0.46 7.24
CA HIS A 63 4.10 0.97 7.28
C HIS A 63 3.89 1.54 5.88
N PHE A 64 2.90 2.41 5.79
CA PHE A 64 2.68 3.31 4.69
C PHE A 64 3.44 4.61 4.92
N ASN A 65 3.91 5.23 3.83
CA ASN A 65 4.50 6.59 3.78
C ASN A 65 5.49 6.93 4.91
N ILE A 66 6.21 5.92 5.42
CA ILE A 66 7.05 6.00 6.63
C ILE A 66 6.24 6.38 7.87
N ASN A 67 6.08 5.43 8.79
CA ASN A 67 5.48 5.64 10.12
C ASN A 67 4.02 6.14 10.13
N GLU A 68 3.33 6.16 9.00
CA GLU A 68 1.93 6.58 8.90
C GLU A 68 0.93 5.44 9.24
N GLY A 69 1.41 4.40 9.92
CA GLY A 69 0.66 3.20 10.25
C GLY A 69 0.52 2.27 9.06
N GLY A 70 -0.39 1.30 9.17
CA GLY A 70 -0.61 0.28 8.16
C GLY A 70 -1.99 -0.36 8.28
N PRO A 71 -2.19 -1.53 7.66
CA PRO A 71 -3.43 -2.28 7.79
C PRO A 71 -3.72 -2.68 9.24
N ILE A 72 -4.99 -2.92 9.54
CA ILE A 72 -5.46 -3.36 10.87
C ILE A 72 -4.91 -4.73 11.30
N SER A 73 -4.40 -5.52 10.35
CA SER A 73 -3.74 -6.79 10.63
C SER A 73 -2.37 -6.63 11.32
N ASN A 74 -1.86 -5.40 11.41
CA ASN A 74 -0.79 -5.02 12.33
C ASN A 74 -1.35 -4.84 13.77
N PRO A 75 -0.59 -5.13 14.86
CA PRO A 75 0.68 -5.88 14.99
C PRO A 75 0.47 -7.37 15.34
N GLY A 76 1.56 -8.15 15.42
CA GLY A 76 1.55 -9.54 15.90
C GLY A 76 1.38 -10.62 14.82
N SER A 77 1.29 -10.23 13.56
CA SER A 77 1.17 -11.15 12.42
C SER A 77 2.54 -11.48 11.82
N GLN A 78 2.74 -12.72 11.37
CA GLN A 78 3.92 -13.09 10.57
C GLN A 78 3.78 -12.73 9.09
N LEU A 79 2.57 -12.37 8.67
CA LEU A 79 2.22 -12.01 7.32
C LEU A 79 1.20 -10.89 7.37
N VAL A 80 1.48 -9.78 6.70
CA VAL A 80 0.58 -8.63 6.61
C VAL A 80 0.37 -8.32 5.14
N THR A 81 -0.89 -8.24 4.71
CA THR A 81 -1.27 -7.87 3.35
C THR A 81 -2.05 -6.57 3.35
N ALA A 82 -1.86 -5.77 2.30
CA ALA A 82 -2.64 -4.58 2.02
C ALA A 82 -3.06 -4.60 0.55
N THR A 83 -4.31 -4.27 0.27
CA THR A 83 -4.78 -3.99 -1.08
C THR A 83 -4.80 -2.47 -1.27
N LEU A 84 -4.17 -2.02 -2.35
CA LEU A 84 -4.20 -0.64 -2.81
C LEU A 84 -5.06 -0.53 -4.05
N ASP A 85 -5.95 0.45 -4.05
CA ASP A 85 -6.83 0.78 -5.16
C ASP A 85 -6.33 2.05 -5.82
N CYS A 86 -6.30 2.07 -7.16
CA CYS A 86 -5.93 3.26 -7.89
C CYS A 86 -7.14 4.18 -8.06
N VAL A 87 -7.12 5.30 -7.34
CA VAL A 87 -8.19 6.30 -7.34
C VAL A 87 -7.58 7.63 -7.78
N GLY A 88 -8.17 8.27 -8.78
CA GLY A 88 -7.66 9.54 -9.28
C GLY A 88 -6.23 9.51 -9.84
N GLY A 89 -5.71 8.33 -10.17
CA GLY A 89 -4.33 8.13 -10.60
C GLY A 89 -3.32 8.02 -9.46
N GLN A 90 -3.79 7.84 -8.22
CA GLN A 90 -2.97 7.64 -7.03
C GLN A 90 -3.33 6.32 -6.35
N TRP A 91 -2.33 5.62 -5.83
CA TRP A 91 -2.56 4.44 -5.01
C TRP A 91 -3.16 4.85 -3.67
N MET A 92 -4.28 4.26 -3.30
CA MET A 92 -4.96 4.49 -2.03
C MET A 92 -5.17 3.19 -1.27
N PHE A 93 -4.93 3.22 0.03
CA PHE A 93 -5.39 2.19 0.96
C PHE A 93 -6.72 2.62 1.56
N GLN A 94 -7.74 1.77 1.41
CA GLN A 94 -9.11 2.04 1.85
C GLN A 94 -9.68 0.84 2.63
N GLN A 95 -9.34 0.74 3.92
CA GLN A 95 -9.81 -0.36 4.75
C GLN A 95 -9.98 0.06 6.20
N GLY A 96 -11.01 -0.44 6.88
CA GLY A 96 -11.19 -0.24 8.32
C GLY A 96 -11.43 1.23 8.71
N GLY A 97 -11.98 2.04 7.80
CA GLY A 97 -12.19 3.48 8.02
C GLY A 97 -10.93 4.34 7.82
N ILE A 98 -9.85 3.74 7.31
CA ILE A 98 -8.63 4.45 6.92
C ILE A 98 -8.68 4.67 5.41
N ASP A 99 -8.63 5.93 4.99
CA ASP A 99 -8.41 6.33 3.60
C ASP A 99 -7.06 7.06 3.52
N ARG A 100 -6.11 6.52 2.76
CA ARG A 100 -4.76 7.10 2.69
C ARG A 100 -4.15 6.93 1.31
N ILE A 101 -3.61 8.01 0.76
CA ILE A 101 -2.76 7.96 -0.44
C ILE A 101 -1.42 7.35 -0.05
N ILE A 102 -0.96 6.37 -0.80
CA ILE A 102 0.25 5.60 -0.54
C ILE A 102 1.27 5.89 -1.63
N ASN A 103 2.44 6.37 -1.23
CA ASN A 103 3.59 6.60 -2.11
C ASN A 103 4.77 5.69 -1.73
N GLU A 104 4.77 5.16 -0.50
CA GLU A 104 5.82 4.27 -0.01
C GLU A 104 5.23 3.17 0.88
N ILE A 105 5.84 1.98 0.81
CA ILE A 105 5.59 0.87 1.72
C ILE A 105 6.92 0.35 2.25
N ASN A 106 7.00 0.10 3.55
CA ASN A 106 8.10 -0.63 4.18
C ASN A 106 7.57 -1.75 5.09
N CYS A 107 8.40 -2.74 5.36
CA CYS A 107 8.09 -3.81 6.31
C CYS A 107 9.14 -3.83 7.43
N GLN A 108 8.69 -3.68 8.67
CA GLN A 108 9.55 -3.74 9.86
C GLN A 108 9.28 -5.05 10.61
N ASN A 109 10.33 -5.75 11.01
CA ASN A 109 10.22 -6.93 11.85
C ASN A 109 10.37 -6.54 13.32
N GLU A 110 9.49 -7.05 14.17
CA GLU A 110 9.46 -6.84 15.61
C GLU A 110 9.75 -8.17 16.32
N PHE A 111 10.76 -8.17 17.20
CA PHE A 111 11.23 -9.33 17.96
C PHE A 111 10.88 -9.21 19.44
#